data_AF-A0A377WQR6-F1
#
_entry.id   AF-A0A377WQR6-F1
#
_cell.length_a   1.000
_cell.length_b   1.000
_cell.length_c   1.000
_cell.angle_alpha   90.00
_cell.angle_beta   90.00
_cell.angle_gamma   90.00
#
_symmetry.space_group_name_H-M   'P 1'
#
loop_
_entity.id
_entity.type
_entity.pdbx_description
1 polymer ?
#
loop_
_entity_poly.entity_id
_entity_poly.type
_entity_poly.pdbx_seq_one_letter_code
_entity_poly.pdbx_strand_id
1 'polypeptide(L)'
;MIPWIVGFVGLALGGYISDKIFKLTGRLLLSRKIVLVVCLLMAAICVGLAGTVSSVVPAVLLMSVSIFFLYVTGAIYWAIIQDVVHKSRVGGASGFIHLIGSVSGIVGPIVTGYIVQSTGKFDSAFVLAGTIAALGALLVLFVIKTPRVTMKASQA
;
A
#
# COMPACT_ATOMS: atom_id res chain seq x y z
N MET A 1 5.24 -16.43 11.65
CA MET A 1 4.79 -15.50 12.73
C MET A 1 5.61 -14.23 12.78
N ILE A 2 6.94 -14.30 12.62
CA ILE A 2 7.83 -13.11 12.60
C ILE A 2 7.31 -11.97 11.69
N PRO A 3 6.91 -12.21 10.42
CA PRO A 3 6.47 -11.11 9.56
C PRO A 3 5.20 -10.40 10.06
N TRP A 4 4.28 -11.13 10.69
CA TRP A 4 3.02 -10.56 11.21
C TRP A 4 3.26 -9.68 12.44
N ILE A 5 4.16 -10.08 13.34
CA ILE A 5 4.55 -9.28 14.51
C ILE A 5 5.20 -7.97 14.04
N VAL A 6 6.11 -8.07 13.06
CA VAL A 6 6.76 -6.91 12.45
C VAL A 6 5.73 -6.00 11.76
N GLY A 7 4.77 -6.58 11.03
CA GLY A 7 3.64 -5.86 10.45
C GLY A 7 2.81 -5.10 11.48
N PHE A 8 2.49 -5.72 12.62
CA PHE A 8 1.78 -5.06 13.71
C PHE A 8 2.50 -3.80 14.21
N VAL A 9 3.82 -3.86 14.38
CA VAL A 9 4.63 -2.69 14.73
C VAL A 9 4.54 -1.62 13.65
N GLY A 10 4.60 -2.01 12.37
CA GLY A 10 4.41 -1.09 11.24
C GLY A 10 3.06 -0.38 11.27
N LEU A 11 1.98 -1.11 11.54
CA LEU A 11 0.64 -0.54 11.63
C LEU A 11 0.53 0.47 12.78
N ALA A 12 1.09 0.15 13.95
CA ALA A 12 1.09 1.05 15.11
C ALA A 12 1.88 2.34 14.83
N LEU A 13 3.02 2.23 14.13
CA LEU A 13 3.87 3.36 13.79
C LEU A 13 3.34 4.22 12.63
N GLY A 14 2.49 3.66 11.76
CA GLY A 14 2.06 4.33 10.54
C GLY A 14 1.34 5.67 10.78
N GLY A 15 0.47 5.72 11.79
CA GLY A 15 -0.18 6.97 12.20
C GLY A 15 0.83 8.01 12.69
N TYR A 16 1.74 7.61 13.57
CA TYR A 16 2.78 8.49 14.11
C TYR A 16 3.71 9.07 13.03
N ILE A 17 4.12 8.24 12.06
CA ILE A 17 4.97 8.66 10.93
C ILE A 17 4.23 9.68 10.06
N SER A 18 2.97 9.39 9.70
CA SER A 18 2.12 10.30 8.91
C SER A 18 1.92 11.64 9.61
N ASP A 19 1.68 11.64 10.93
CA ASP A 19 1.46 12.85 11.71
C ASP A 19 2.73 13.70 11.84
N LYS A 20 3.90 13.07 12.01
CA LYS A 20 5.18 13.78 12.00
C LYS A 20 5.43 14.48 10.66
N ILE A 21 5.19 13.80 9.54
CA ILE A 21 5.36 14.40 8.21
C ILE A 21 4.32 15.49 7.97
N PHE A 22 3.12 15.35 8.54
CA PHE A 22 2.10 16.40 8.47
C PHE A 22 2.55 17.67 9.20
N LYS A 23 3.14 17.55 10.39
CA LYS A 23 3.69 18.71 11.13
C LYS A 23 4.78 19.45 10.36
N LEU A 24 5.53 18.76 9.51
CA LEU A 24 6.59 19.35 8.67
C LEU A 24 6.03 19.97 7.37
N THR A 25 5.04 19.33 6.75
CA THR A 25 4.55 19.74 5.42
C THR A 25 3.34 20.67 5.46
N GLY A 26 2.57 20.68 6.56
CA GLY A 26 1.33 21.44 6.70
C GLY A 26 0.19 20.99 5.78
N ARG A 27 0.36 19.91 5.02
CA ARG A 27 -0.59 19.43 3.99
C ARG A 27 -0.96 17.97 4.26
N LEU A 28 -2.16 17.72 4.79
CA LEU A 28 -2.62 16.38 5.20
C LEU A 28 -2.49 15.35 4.06
N LEU A 29 -3.10 15.64 2.92
CA LEU A 29 -3.14 14.73 1.78
C LEU A 29 -1.75 14.48 1.17
N LEU A 30 -0.87 15.50 1.19
CA LEU A 30 0.50 15.37 0.71
C LEU A 30 1.34 14.48 1.65
N SER A 31 1.20 14.67 2.96
CA SER A 31 1.88 13.83 3.96
C SER A 31 1.53 12.36 3.78
N ARG A 32 0.21 12.06 3.75
CA ARG A 32 -0.33 10.70 3.57
C ARG A 32 0.17 10.07 2.27
N LYS A 33 0.15 10.84 1.18
CA LYS A 33 0.63 10.41 -0.13
C LYS A 33 2.12 10.07 -0.13
N ILE A 34 2.98 10.90 0.48
CA ILE A 34 4.43 10.63 0.56
C ILE A 34 4.69 9.32 1.30
N VAL A 35 4.05 9.11 2.45
CA VAL A 35 4.24 7.88 3.23
C VAL A 35 3.79 6.66 2.43
N LEU A 36 2.61 6.71 1.78
CA LEU A 36 2.12 5.62 0.94
C LEU A 36 3.11 5.26 -0.17
N VAL A 37 3.60 6.25 -0.92
CA VAL A 37 4.50 6.01 -2.05
C VAL A 37 5.82 5.42 -1.57
N VAL A 38 6.44 6.00 -0.55
CA VAL A 38 7.73 5.53 -0.02
C VAL A 38 7.61 4.10 0.53
N CYS A 39 6.58 3.83 1.32
CA CYS A 39 6.37 2.50 1.91
C CYS A 39 6.04 1.45 0.85
N LEU A 40 5.21 1.76 -0.15
CA LEU A 40 4.90 0.83 -1.24
C LEU A 40 6.12 0.53 -2.10
N LEU A 41 6.97 1.53 -2.39
CA LEU A 41 8.23 1.31 -3.12
C LEU A 41 9.22 0.46 -2.32
N MET A 42 9.38 0.73 -1.02
CA MET A 42 10.23 -0.09 -0.15
C MET A 42 9.72 -1.53 -0.06
N ALA A 43 8.41 -1.72 0.09
CA ALA A 43 7.79 -3.05 0.08
C ALA A 43 8.03 -3.76 -1.26
N ALA A 44 7.84 -3.06 -2.39
CA ALA A 44 8.08 -3.60 -3.73
C ALA A 44 9.52 -4.11 -3.91
N ILE A 45 10.51 -3.31 -3.48
CA ILE A 45 11.93 -3.67 -3.54
C ILE A 45 12.20 -4.90 -2.67
N CYS A 46 11.73 -4.90 -1.41
CA CYS A 46 11.95 -6.02 -0.50
C CYS A 46 11.32 -7.32 -0.98
N VAL A 47 10.08 -7.27 -1.49
CA VAL A 47 9.39 -8.45 -2.06
C VAL A 47 10.10 -8.96 -3.32
N GLY A 48 10.50 -8.06 -4.23
CA GLY A 48 11.22 -8.46 -5.43
C GLY A 48 12.55 -9.14 -5.11
N LEU A 49 13.32 -8.58 -4.18
CA LEU A 49 14.59 -9.15 -3.72
C LEU A 49 14.41 -10.48 -2.98
N ALA A 50 13.32 -10.66 -2.24
CA ALA A 50 13.02 -11.91 -1.56
C ALA A 50 12.88 -13.11 -2.52
N GLY A 51 12.48 -12.85 -3.78
CA GLY A 51 12.43 -13.87 -4.83
C GLY A 51 13.80 -14.28 -5.38
N THR A 52 14.86 -13.50 -5.13
CA THR A 52 16.22 -13.80 -5.64
C THR A 52 17.10 -14.53 -4.64
N VAL A 53 16.68 -14.62 -3.38
CA VAL A 53 17.47 -15.25 -2.32
C VAL A 53 17.13 -16.73 -2.21
N SER A 54 18.15 -17.57 -2.14
CA SER A 54 18.02 -19.03 -2.07
C SER A 54 17.90 -19.58 -0.64
N SER A 55 18.16 -18.74 0.37
CA SER A 55 18.09 -19.13 1.78
C SER A 55 16.82 -18.62 2.45
N VAL A 56 16.22 -19.47 3.30
CA VAL A 56 14.96 -19.19 4.00
C VAL A 56 15.08 -17.98 4.94
N VAL A 57 16.21 -17.86 5.65
CA VAL A 57 16.40 -16.78 6.64
C VAL A 57 16.34 -15.39 6.00
N PRO A 58 17.15 -15.05 4.97
CA PRO A 58 17.07 -13.74 4.32
C PRO A 58 15.73 -13.51 3.61
N ALA A 59 15.09 -14.55 3.06
CA ALA A 59 13.76 -14.43 2.47
C ALA A 59 12.71 -13.98 3.51
N VAL A 60 12.71 -14.60 4.69
CA VAL A 60 11.81 -14.24 5.79
C VAL A 60 12.09 -12.84 6.32
N LEU A 61 13.35 -12.42 6.41
CA LEU A 61 13.72 -11.06 6.83
C LEU A 61 13.21 -10.02 5.83
N LEU A 62 13.47 -10.21 4.53
CA LEU A 62 13.00 -9.32 3.48
C LEU A 62 11.47 -9.24 3.43
N MET A 63 10.78 -10.38 3.57
CA MET A 63 9.33 -10.44 3.68
C MET A 63 8.81 -9.69 4.91
N SER A 64 9.48 -9.82 6.05
CA SER A 64 9.11 -9.11 7.28
C SER A 64 9.23 -7.60 7.11
N VAL A 65 10.32 -7.14 6.52
CA VAL A 65 10.53 -5.71 6.21
C VAL A 65 9.51 -5.21 5.20
N SER A 66 9.19 -6.00 4.16
CA SER A 66 8.12 -5.65 3.22
C SER A 66 6.77 -5.51 3.91
N ILE A 67 6.42 -6.46 4.78
CA ILE A 67 5.15 -6.45 5.51
C ILE A 67 5.10 -5.28 6.50
N PHE A 68 6.21 -4.90 7.14
CA PHE A 68 6.31 -3.68 7.95
C PHE A 68 5.85 -2.46 7.16
N PHE A 69 6.48 -2.21 6.01
CA PHE A 69 6.15 -1.05 5.18
C PHE A 69 4.74 -1.12 4.63
N LEU A 70 4.28 -2.30 4.21
CA LEU A 70 2.91 -2.49 3.76
C LEU A 70 1.90 -2.14 4.87
N TYR A 71 2.14 -2.57 6.10
CA TYR A 71 1.23 -2.32 7.23
C TYR A 71 1.22 -0.86 7.68
N VAL A 72 2.35 -0.15 7.58
CA VAL A 72 2.40 1.32 7.76
C VAL A 72 1.37 2.02 6.88
N THR A 73 1.14 1.52 5.65
CA THR A 73 0.18 2.12 4.72
C THR A 73 -1.28 1.89 5.07
N GLY A 74 -1.60 0.89 5.89
CA GLY A 74 -2.98 0.42 6.10
C GLY A 74 -3.92 1.51 6.62
N ALA A 75 -3.53 2.23 7.68
CA ALA A 75 -4.33 3.31 8.23
C ALA A 75 -4.40 4.52 7.29
N ILE A 76 -3.31 4.78 6.55
CA ILE A 76 -3.16 5.94 5.68
C ILE A 76 -4.04 5.81 4.43
N TYR A 77 -4.14 4.61 3.87
CA TYR A 77 -5.00 4.28 2.75
C TYR A 77 -6.46 4.65 3.02
N TRP A 78 -6.98 4.23 4.18
CA TRP A 78 -8.34 4.56 4.61
C TRP A 78 -8.54 6.06 4.80
N ALA A 79 -7.56 6.74 5.37
CA ALA A 79 -7.63 8.17 5.60
C ALA A 79 -7.67 8.96 4.28
N ILE A 80 -6.96 8.53 3.23
CA ILE A 80 -7.03 9.17 1.90
C ILE A 80 -8.41 9.00 1.26
N ILE A 81 -9.03 7.82 1.35
CA ILE A 81 -10.37 7.61 0.79
C ILE A 81 -11.35 8.60 1.42
N GLN A 82 -11.26 8.79 2.73
CA GLN A 82 -12.11 9.73 3.47
C GLN A 82 -11.84 11.20 3.10
N ASP A 83 -10.60 11.56 2.77
CA ASP A 83 -10.23 12.92 2.35
C ASP A 83 -10.67 13.24 0.92
N VAL A 84 -10.65 12.25 0.02
CA VAL A 84 -10.86 12.46 -1.43
C VAL A 84 -12.32 12.26 -1.83
N VAL A 85 -13.05 11.37 -1.16
CA VAL A 85 -14.44 11.06 -1.50
C VAL A 85 -15.39 11.96 -0.73
N HIS A 86 -16.39 12.50 -1.43
CA HIS A 86 -17.44 13.31 -0.79
C HIS A 86 -18.19 12.49 0.28
N LYS A 87 -18.45 13.10 1.45
CA LYS A 87 -19.02 12.43 2.64
C LYS A 87 -20.25 11.56 2.34
N SER A 88 -21.14 12.00 1.47
CA SER A 88 -22.35 11.24 1.08
C SER A 88 -22.10 9.97 0.25
N ARG A 89 -20.89 9.79 -0.30
CA ARG A 89 -20.52 8.68 -1.19
C ARG A 89 -19.41 7.80 -0.63
N VAL A 90 -18.86 8.10 0.54
CA VAL A 90 -17.74 7.35 1.15
C VAL A 90 -18.10 5.88 1.34
N GLY A 91 -19.32 5.56 1.78
CA GLY A 91 -19.78 4.18 1.95
C GLY A 91 -19.78 3.39 0.64
N GLY A 92 -20.36 3.94 -0.42
CA GLY A 92 -20.40 3.31 -1.74
C GLY A 92 -19.01 3.13 -2.36
N ALA A 93 -18.15 4.15 -2.27
CA ALA A 93 -16.76 4.06 -2.74
C ALA A 93 -15.96 3.00 -1.97
N SER A 94 -16.12 2.94 -0.64
CA SER A 94 -15.44 1.96 0.21
C SER A 94 -15.91 0.54 -0.06
N GLY A 95 -17.20 0.34 -0.34
CA GLY A 95 -17.75 -0.96 -0.73
C GLY A 95 -17.21 -1.43 -2.08
N PHE A 96 -17.11 -0.54 -3.07
CA PHE A 96 -16.52 -0.86 -4.37
C PHE A 96 -15.03 -1.22 -4.27
N ILE A 97 -14.28 -0.51 -3.43
CA ILE A 97 -12.89 -0.83 -3.13
C ILE A 97 -12.76 -2.22 -2.49
N HIS A 98 -13.64 -2.57 -1.56
CA HIS A 98 -13.66 -3.92 -0.96
C HIS A 98 -13.99 -5.00 -2.00
N LEU A 99 -14.94 -4.74 -2.90
CA LEU A 99 -15.25 -5.67 -3.99
C LEU A 99 -14.00 -5.97 -4.83
N ILE A 100 -13.28 -4.92 -5.26
CA ILE A 100 -12.01 -5.09 -5.99
C ILE A 100 -10.98 -5.83 -5.14
N GLY A 101 -10.87 -5.51 -3.85
CA GLY A 101 -9.97 -6.18 -2.91
C GLY A 101 -10.27 -7.69 -2.80
N SER A 102 -11.54 -8.07 -2.66
CA SER A 102 -11.97 -9.47 -2.60
C SER A 102 -11.68 -10.21 -3.91
N VAL A 103 -11.95 -9.60 -5.06
CA VAL A 103 -11.60 -10.17 -6.37
C VAL A 103 -10.09 -10.36 -6.49
N SER A 104 -9.30 -9.36 -6.06
CA SER A 104 -7.83 -9.44 -6.06
C SER A 104 -7.33 -10.58 -5.16
N GLY A 105 -8.00 -10.83 -4.04
CA GLY A 105 -7.72 -11.95 -3.13
C GLY A 105 -7.95 -13.33 -3.76
N ILE A 106 -8.82 -13.43 -4.77
CA ILE A 106 -9.04 -14.65 -5.55
C ILE A 106 -8.02 -14.75 -6.69
N VAL A 107 -7.84 -13.66 -7.44
CA VAL A 107 -6.98 -13.62 -8.63
C VAL A 107 -5.50 -13.81 -8.26
N GLY A 108 -5.03 -13.22 -7.16
CA GLY A 108 -3.62 -13.27 -6.74
C GLY A 108 -3.06 -14.69 -6.58
N PRO A 109 -3.69 -15.56 -5.76
CA PRO A 109 -3.28 -16.96 -5.62
C PRO A 109 -3.39 -17.77 -6.90
N ILE A 110 -4.42 -17.54 -7.72
CA ILE A 110 -4.59 -18.23 -9.02
C ILE A 110 -3.41 -17.91 -9.95
N VAL A 111 -3.11 -16.62 -10.13
CA VAL A 111 -2.00 -16.18 -10.99
C VAL A 111 -0.66 -16.67 -10.44
N THR A 112 -0.46 -16.56 -9.13
CA THR A 112 0.75 -17.06 -8.46
C THR A 112 0.91 -18.57 -8.69
N GLY A 113 -0.16 -19.35 -8.51
CA GLY A 113 -0.16 -20.79 -8.72
C GLY A 113 0.15 -21.17 -10.17
N TYR A 114 -0.45 -20.47 -11.14
CA TYR A 114 -0.16 -20.69 -12.57
C TYR A 114 1.30 -20.40 -12.92
N ILE A 115 1.86 -19.31 -12.39
CA ILE A 115 3.28 -18.96 -12.58
C ILE A 115 4.16 -20.06 -12.00
N VAL A 116 3.91 -20.50 -10.76
CA VAL A 116 4.74 -21.52 -10.12
C VAL A 116 4.60 -22.88 -10.81
N GLN A 117 3.42 -23.25 -11.30
CA GLN A 117 3.21 -24.48 -12.06
C GLN A 117 3.97 -24.48 -13.40
N SER A 118 4.05 -23.33 -14.06
CA SER A 118 4.72 -23.22 -15.37
C SER A 118 6.24 -23.04 -15.27
N THR A 119 6.73 -22.30 -14.26
CA THR A 119 8.17 -22.00 -14.09
C THR A 119 8.88 -22.93 -13.12
N GLY A 120 8.12 -23.62 -12.25
CA GLY A 120 8.65 -24.42 -11.15
C GLY A 120 9.25 -23.60 -9.99
N LYS A 121 9.15 -22.26 -10.00
CA LYS A 121 9.81 -21.37 -9.05
C LYS A 121 8.91 -20.21 -8.60
N PHE A 122 9.13 -19.71 -7.39
CA PHE A 122 8.39 -18.58 -6.84
C PHE A 122 8.96 -17.21 -7.26
N ASP A 123 10.19 -17.17 -7.75
CA ASP A 123 10.95 -15.95 -8.06
C ASP A 123 10.13 -15.01 -8.97
N SER A 124 9.54 -15.55 -10.04
CA SER A 124 8.70 -14.79 -10.98
C SER A 124 7.43 -14.24 -10.33
N ALA A 125 6.83 -14.97 -9.38
CA ALA A 125 5.65 -14.50 -8.65
C ALA A 125 6.01 -13.36 -7.67
N PHE A 126 7.17 -13.43 -7.03
CA PHE A 126 7.68 -12.35 -6.19
C PHE A 126 8.00 -11.09 -6.99
N VAL A 127 8.65 -11.21 -8.15
CA VAL A 127 8.91 -10.09 -9.05
C VAL A 127 7.59 -9.46 -9.54
N LEU A 128 6.59 -10.27 -9.88
CA LEU A 128 5.27 -9.78 -10.25
C LEU A 128 4.61 -9.00 -9.10
N ALA A 129 4.61 -9.55 -7.88
CA ALA A 129 4.06 -8.88 -6.71
C ALA A 129 4.75 -7.54 -6.43
N GLY A 130 6.09 -7.50 -6.51
CA GLY A 130 6.88 -6.27 -6.37
C GLY A 130 6.53 -5.25 -7.46
N THR A 131 6.37 -5.69 -8.70
CA THR A 131 5.99 -4.82 -9.83
C THR A 131 4.61 -4.22 -9.63
N ILE A 132 3.63 -5.00 -9.19
CA ILE A 132 2.26 -4.52 -8.89
C ILE A 132 2.30 -3.48 -7.76
N ALA A 133 3.08 -3.73 -6.70
CA ALA A 133 3.24 -2.77 -5.60
C ALA A 133 3.89 -1.46 -6.07
N ALA A 134 4.93 -1.53 -6.91
CA ALA A 134 5.57 -0.36 -7.50
C ALA A 134 4.61 0.44 -8.41
N LEU A 135 3.84 -0.25 -9.26
CA LEU A 135 2.79 0.37 -10.07
C LEU A 135 1.74 1.07 -9.20
N GLY A 136 1.31 0.43 -8.11
CA GLY A 136 0.42 1.05 -7.12
C GLY A 136 0.99 2.34 -6.53
N ALA A 137 2.28 2.34 -6.18
CA ALA A 137 2.97 3.54 -5.69
C ALA A 137 2.96 4.67 -6.74
N LEU A 138 3.25 4.35 -8.01
CA LEU A 138 3.24 5.32 -9.10
C LEU A 138 1.83 5.87 -9.35
N LEU A 139 0.80 5.03 -9.31
CA LEU A 139 -0.59 5.47 -9.44
C LEU A 139 -0.98 6.41 -8.31
N VAL A 140 -0.62 6.11 -7.07
CA VAL A 140 -0.82 7.03 -5.93
C VAL A 140 -0.09 8.36 -6.19
N LEU A 141 1.14 8.31 -6.69
CA LEU A 141 1.96 9.48 -6.97
C LEU A 141 1.38 10.39 -8.06
N PHE A 142 0.83 9.83 -9.15
CA PHE A 142 0.39 10.63 -10.30
C PHE A 142 -1.12 10.91 -10.32
N VAL A 143 -1.95 10.00 -9.82
CA VAL A 143 -3.41 10.07 -9.95
C VAL A 143 -4.04 10.81 -8.77
N ILE A 144 -3.55 10.60 -7.53
CA ILE A 144 -4.15 11.23 -6.36
C ILE A 144 -3.74 12.70 -6.31
N LYS A 145 -4.73 13.58 -6.51
CA LYS A 145 -4.59 15.03 -6.46
C LYS A 145 -5.41 15.59 -5.31
N THR A 146 -4.91 16.65 -4.69
CA THR A 146 -5.66 17.36 -3.66
C THR A 146 -6.97 17.87 -4.24
N PRO A 147 -8.13 17.50 -3.67
CA PRO A 147 -9.40 18.10 -4.07
C PRO A 147 -9.27 19.61 -3.93
N ARG A 148 -9.55 20.36 -5.01
CA ARG A 148 -9.68 21.81 -4.90
C ARG A 148 -10.89 22.06 -4.02
N VAL A 149 -10.65 22.48 -2.78
CA VAL A 149 -11.70 23.07 -1.96
C VAL A 149 -12.13 24.31 -2.73
N THR A 150 -13.20 24.19 -3.49
CA THR A 150 -13.88 25.35 -4.04
C THR A 150 -14.51 25.98 -2.81
N MET A 151 -13.81 26.91 -2.18
CA MET A 151 -14.45 27.81 -1.24
C MET A 151 -15.51 28.51 -2.08
N LYS A 152 -16.77 28.06 -1.96
CA LYS A 152 -17.88 28.96 -2.22
C LYS A 152 -17.65 30.11 -1.24
N ALA A 153 -17.15 31.21 -1.79
CA ALA A 153 -17.18 32.48 -1.12
C ALA A 153 -18.63 32.71 -0.65
N SER A 154 -18.74 33.04 0.63
CA SER A 154 -19.92 33.59 1.30
C SER A 154 -20.85 34.37 0.36
N GLN A 155 -22.12 33.97 0.24
CA GLN A 155 -23.33 34.78 -0.05
C GLN A 155 -24.54 33.86 0.25
N ALA A 156 -25.55 34.18 1.07
CA ALA A 156 -25.97 35.39 1.77
C ALA A 156 -26.75 34.98 3.05
#